data_AF-A0A4Q8UGB5-F1
#
_entry.id   AF-A0A4Q8UGB5-F1
#
_cell.length_a   1.000
_cell.length_b   1.000
_cell.length_c   1.000
_cell.angle_alpha   90.00
_cell.angle_beta   90.00
_cell.angle_gamma   90.00
#
_symmetry.space_group_name_H-M   'P 1'
#
loop_
_entity.id
_entity.type
_entity.pdbx_description
1 polymer ?
#
loop_
_entity_poly.entity_id
_entity_poly.type
_entity_poly.pdbx_seq_one_letter_code
_entity_poly.pdbx_strand_id
1 'polypeptide(L)'
;MIETYKKMPLLMKFIVGHAVFCILFLFKATVPGFMGNFSYQGQVMGFEEIWENDLGIWLIFIGSTLPIAGLLLIRCWKYSREFYSVALLSIFALPYIAKEDLVYLPFALLAPCLIVAYLFKSQKVKQLFDNQ
;
A
#
# COMPACT_ATOMS: atom_id res chain seq x y z
N MET A 1 4.73 13.17 -15.33
CA MET A 1 4.12 12.71 -14.05
C MET A 1 2.77 13.36 -13.78
N ILE A 2 2.66 14.69 -13.62
CA ILE A 2 1.36 15.34 -13.32
C ILE A 2 0.33 15.12 -14.45
N GLU A 3 0.74 15.31 -15.70
CA GLU A 3 -0.14 15.07 -16.87
C GLU A 3 -0.58 13.60 -16.98
N THR A 4 0.32 12.66 -16.71
CA THR A 4 -0.01 11.23 -16.65
C THR A 4 -1.05 10.96 -15.55
N TYR A 5 -0.84 11.49 -14.35
CA TYR A 5 -1.76 11.35 -13.24
C TYR A 5 -3.13 11.93 -13.56
N LYS A 6 -3.21 13.09 -14.23
CA LYS A 6 -4.49 13.68 -14.66
C LYS A 6 -5.26 12.78 -15.62
N LYS A 7 -4.58 12.07 -16.52
CA LYS A 7 -5.18 11.14 -17.49
C LYS A 7 -5.61 9.80 -16.88
N MET A 8 -5.18 9.48 -15.66
CA MET A 8 -5.56 8.25 -14.99
C MET A 8 -7.07 8.17 -14.72
N PRO A 9 -7.68 6.97 -14.83
CA PRO A 9 -9.02 6.72 -14.32
C PRO A 9 -9.12 7.04 -12.82
N LEU A 10 -10.32 7.43 -12.36
CA LEU A 10 -10.55 7.87 -10.97
C LEU A 10 -10.05 6.85 -9.94
N LEU A 11 -10.39 5.57 -10.11
CA LEU A 11 -9.96 4.52 -9.19
C LEU A 11 -8.43 4.36 -9.16
N MET A 12 -7.76 4.51 -10.30
CA MET A 12 -6.31 4.47 -10.36
C MET A 12 -5.66 5.68 -9.68
N LYS A 13 -6.24 6.88 -9.81
CA LYS A 13 -5.81 8.06 -9.05
C LYS A 13 -5.91 7.82 -7.55
N PHE A 14 -7.01 7.22 -7.10
CA PHE A 14 -7.19 6.88 -5.70
C PHE A 14 -6.16 5.86 -5.21
N ILE A 15 -5.95 4.78 -5.97
CA ILE A 15 -4.94 3.74 -5.66
C ILE A 15 -3.55 4.37 -5.53
N VAL A 16 -3.14 5.16 -6.53
CA VAL A 16 -1.83 5.83 -6.56
C VAL A 16 -1.71 6.85 -5.43
N GLY A 17 -2.74 7.67 -5.22
CA GLY A 17 -2.75 8.69 -4.18
C GLY A 17 -2.64 8.07 -2.79
N HIS A 18 -3.42 7.02 -2.52
CA HIS A 18 -3.33 6.25 -1.28
C HIS A 18 -1.93 5.62 -1.11
N ALA A 19 -1.41 4.97 -2.16
CA ALA A 19 -0.09 4.33 -2.10
C ALA A 19 1.03 5.32 -1.77
N VAL A 20 1.02 6.52 -2.36
CA VAL A 20 1.97 7.59 -2.02
C VAL A 20 1.72 8.13 -0.61
N PHE A 21 0.45 8.30 -0.21
CA PHE A 21 0.07 8.77 1.12
C PHE A 21 0.53 7.81 2.24
N CYS A 22 0.70 6.52 1.96
CA CYS A 22 1.25 5.56 2.90
C CYS A 22 2.67 5.92 3.40
N ILE A 23 3.39 6.85 2.77
CA ILE A 23 4.67 7.37 3.29
C ILE A 23 4.55 7.92 4.72
N LEU A 24 3.35 8.36 5.11
CA LEU A 24 3.08 8.79 6.48
C LEU A 24 3.29 7.67 7.51
N PHE A 25 3.11 6.40 7.15
CA PHE A 25 3.42 5.28 8.03
C PHE A 25 4.92 5.13 8.28
N LEU A 26 5.76 5.44 7.29
CA LEU A 26 7.21 5.46 7.48
C LEU A 26 7.61 6.54 8.47
N PHE A 27 7.07 7.75 8.32
CA PHE A 27 7.32 8.83 9.27
C PHE A 27 6.75 8.50 10.65
N LYS A 28 5.58 7.87 10.73
CA LYS A 28 4.99 7.43 11.99
C LYS A 28 5.88 6.44 12.73
N ALA A 29 6.53 5.54 12.02
CA ALA A 29 7.42 4.53 12.60
C ALA A 29 8.81 5.07 12.95
N THR A 30 9.29 6.10 12.27
CA THR A 30 10.70 6.56 12.40
C THR A 30 10.86 7.89 13.13
N VAL A 31 9.82 8.71 13.23
CA VAL A 31 9.87 10.04 13.86
C VAL A 31 9.03 10.03 15.15
N PRO A 32 9.66 10.10 16.33
CA PRO A 32 8.94 10.21 17.61
C PRO A 32 8.00 11.41 17.61
N GLY A 33 6.75 11.20 18.07
CA GLY A 33 5.73 12.24 18.15
C GLY A 33 5.04 12.59 16.81
N PHE A 34 5.42 11.98 15.69
CA PHE A 34 4.75 12.21 14.40
C PHE A 34 3.30 11.72 14.43
N MET A 35 2.35 12.61 14.08
CA MET A 35 0.90 12.34 14.13
C MET A 35 0.41 11.74 15.46
N GLY A 36 0.90 12.24 16.61
CA GLY A 36 0.38 11.91 17.94
C GLY A 36 0.49 10.43 18.33
N ASN A 37 -0.54 9.86 18.96
CA ASN A 37 -0.57 8.45 19.33
C ASN A 37 -1.25 7.59 18.24
N PHE A 38 -0.78 6.36 18.05
CA PHE A 38 -1.38 5.38 17.15
C PHE A 38 -2.47 4.58 17.88
N SER A 39 -3.57 4.22 17.23
CA SER A 39 -4.57 3.34 17.84
C SER A 39 -4.55 2.00 17.14
N TYR A 40 -4.33 0.93 17.90
CA TYR A 40 -4.35 -0.44 17.39
C TYR A 40 -5.11 -1.34 18.36
N GLN A 41 -6.10 -2.08 17.86
CA GLN A 41 -6.96 -2.95 18.67
C GLN A 41 -7.58 -2.27 19.91
N GLY A 42 -7.89 -0.97 19.81
CA GLY A 42 -8.48 -0.18 20.90
C GLY A 42 -7.46 0.36 21.92
N GLN A 43 -6.18 0.05 21.78
CA GLN A 43 -5.11 0.59 22.61
C GLN A 43 -4.45 1.79 21.93
N VAL A 44 -4.25 2.86 22.71
CA VAL A 44 -3.54 4.06 22.27
C VAL A 44 -2.06 3.85 22.55
N MET A 45 -1.26 3.78 21.49
CA MET A 45 0.16 3.47 21.51
C MET A 45 1.01 4.68 21.18
N GLY A 46 2.01 4.95 22.01
CA GLY A 46 3.12 5.86 21.76
C GLY A 46 4.16 5.29 20.80
N PHE A 47 5.27 6.01 20.62
CA PHE A 47 6.34 5.58 19.71
C PHE A 47 7.01 4.28 20.17
N GLU A 48 7.38 4.16 21.43
CA GLU A 48 8.06 2.97 21.97
C GLU A 48 7.14 1.74 21.91
N GLU A 49 5.88 1.89 22.29
CA GLU A 49 4.89 0.81 22.27
C GLU A 49 4.63 0.27 20.86
N ILE A 50 4.71 1.10 19.81
CA ILE A 50 4.63 0.64 18.40
C ILE A 50 5.78 -0.32 18.08
N TRP A 51 6.98 -0.05 18.59
CA TRP A 51 8.16 -0.88 18.36
C TRP A 51 8.16 -2.14 19.23
N GLU A 52 7.71 -2.04 20.49
CA GLU A 52 7.56 -3.19 21.39
C GLU A 52 6.52 -4.21 20.89
N ASN A 53 5.51 -3.75 20.14
CA ASN A 53 4.47 -4.61 19.56
C ASN A 53 4.78 -5.07 18.12
N ASP A 54 6.02 -4.95 17.65
CA ASP A 54 6.48 -5.27 16.29
C ASP A 54 5.75 -4.52 15.15
N LEU A 55 4.92 -3.52 15.48
CA LEU A 55 4.14 -2.74 14.49
C LEU A 55 5.04 -1.79 13.69
N GLY A 56 6.15 -1.34 14.29
CA GLY A 56 7.12 -0.44 13.63
C GLY A 56 7.66 -1.01 12.32
N ILE A 57 8.04 -2.29 12.31
CA ILE A 57 8.57 -2.98 11.13
C ILE A 57 7.52 -3.01 10.00
N TRP A 58 6.26 -3.32 10.34
CA TRP A 58 5.16 -3.35 9.38
C TRP A 58 4.88 -1.95 8.80
N LEU A 59 4.86 -0.93 9.65
CA LEU A 59 4.64 0.46 9.22
C LEU A 59 5.76 0.95 8.29
N ILE A 60 7.01 0.60 8.56
CA ILE A 60 8.15 0.88 7.67
C ILE A 60 7.98 0.14 6.35
N PHE A 61 7.63 -1.14 6.39
CA PHE A 61 7.43 -1.95 5.19
C PHE A 61 6.34 -1.35 4.29
N ILE A 62 5.17 -1.02 4.86
CA ILE A 62 4.07 -0.39 4.12
C ILE A 62 4.48 1.00 3.62
N GLY A 63 5.06 1.83 4.50
CA GLY A 63 5.38 3.22 4.24
C GLY A 63 6.60 3.44 3.33
N SER A 64 7.36 2.40 3.02
CA SER A 64 8.41 2.43 2.01
C SER A 64 7.95 1.80 0.70
N THR A 65 7.34 0.61 0.74
CA THR A 65 7.03 -0.15 -0.47
C THR A 65 5.88 0.45 -1.29
N LEU A 66 4.78 0.86 -0.64
CA LEU A 66 3.62 1.41 -1.36
C LEU A 66 3.91 2.76 -2.01
N PRO A 67 4.62 3.72 -1.38
CA PRO A 67 4.95 4.96 -2.06
C PRO A 67 5.83 4.76 -3.29
N ILE A 68 6.82 3.87 -3.20
CA ILE A 68 7.65 3.50 -4.35
C ILE A 68 6.77 2.89 -5.46
N ALA A 69 5.89 1.95 -5.11
CA ALA A 69 4.99 1.33 -6.07
C ALA A 69 4.03 2.35 -6.72
N GLY A 70 3.48 3.28 -5.93
CA GLY A 70 2.63 4.38 -6.42
C GLY A 70 3.36 5.30 -7.38
N LEU A 71 4.61 5.68 -7.08
CA LEU A 71 5.45 6.48 -7.98
C LEU A 71 5.76 5.73 -9.28
N LEU A 72 6.03 4.43 -9.22
CA LEU A 72 6.26 3.60 -10.41
C LEU A 72 5.00 3.49 -11.28
N LEU A 73 3.81 3.40 -10.66
CA LEU A 73 2.53 3.43 -11.37
C LEU A 73 2.28 4.79 -12.04
N ILE A 74 2.64 5.91 -11.40
CA ILE A 74 2.58 7.26 -12.02
C ILE A 74 3.48 7.36 -13.23
N ARG A 75 4.65 6.73 -13.18
CA ARG A 75 5.61 6.68 -14.28
C ARG A 75 5.28 5.63 -15.33
N CYS A 76 4.18 4.89 -15.16
CA CYS A 76 3.78 3.76 -16.00
C CYS A 76 4.94 2.81 -16.32
N TRP A 77 5.83 2.55 -15.36
CA TRP A 77 6.98 1.69 -15.60
C TRP A 77 6.55 0.26 -15.96
N LYS A 78 7.34 -0.42 -16.81
CA LYS A 78 7.00 -1.71 -17.44
C LYS A 78 6.45 -2.76 -16.47
N TYR A 79 7.02 -2.85 -15.26
CA TYR A 79 6.63 -3.83 -14.23
C TYR A 79 5.96 -3.20 -13.01
N SER A 80 5.49 -1.96 -13.11
CA SER A 80 4.91 -1.24 -11.96
C SER A 80 3.60 -1.86 -11.46
N ARG A 81 2.79 -2.46 -12.34
CA ARG A 81 1.55 -3.15 -11.95
C ARG A 81 1.84 -4.42 -11.18
N GLU A 82 2.79 -5.20 -11.65
CA GLU A 82 3.27 -6.44 -11.04
C GLU A 82 3.91 -6.13 -9.68
N PHE A 83 4.81 -5.15 -9.63
CA PHE A 83 5.44 -4.72 -8.37
C PHE A 83 4.41 -4.23 -7.35
N TYR A 84 3.48 -3.36 -7.77
CA TYR A 84 2.40 -2.90 -6.90
C TYR A 84 1.54 -4.06 -6.39
N SER A 85 1.21 -5.01 -7.25
CA SER A 85 0.38 -6.17 -6.89
C SER A 85 1.07 -7.06 -5.87
N VAL A 86 2.36 -7.36 -6.07
CA VAL A 86 3.16 -8.13 -5.12
C VAL A 86 3.28 -7.39 -3.80
N ALA A 87 3.61 -6.08 -3.81
CA ALA A 87 3.69 -5.27 -2.60
C ALA A 87 2.37 -5.27 -1.83
N LEU A 88 1.25 -5.06 -2.52
CA LEU A 88 -0.07 -5.03 -1.93
C LEU A 88 -0.45 -6.40 -1.33
N LEU A 89 -0.24 -7.49 -2.07
CA LEU A 89 -0.53 -8.83 -1.55
C LEU A 89 0.35 -9.17 -0.35
N SER A 90 1.64 -8.84 -0.37
CA SER A 90 2.55 -9.07 0.75
C SER A 90 2.13 -8.29 2.00
N ILE A 91 1.71 -7.04 1.86
CA ILE A 91 1.25 -6.22 3.00
C ILE A 91 0.01 -6.84 3.66
N PHE A 92 -0.90 -7.41 2.87
CA PHE A 92 -2.11 -8.04 3.41
C PHE A 92 -1.89 -9.49 3.85
N ALA A 93 -0.94 -10.22 3.27
CA ALA A 93 -0.72 -11.63 3.59
C ALA A 93 0.24 -11.81 4.77
N LEU A 94 1.35 -11.09 4.77
CA LEU A 94 2.45 -11.32 5.72
C LEU A 94 2.03 -11.16 7.19
N PRO A 95 1.21 -10.18 7.60
CA PRO A 95 0.78 -10.07 8.99
C PRO A 95 -0.04 -11.28 9.48
N TYR A 96 -0.89 -11.84 8.62
CA TYR A 96 -1.70 -13.01 8.95
C TYR A 96 -0.87 -14.29 8.95
N ILE A 97 0.09 -14.42 8.04
CA ILE A 97 1.04 -15.53 8.02
C ILE A 97 1.93 -15.49 9.29
N ALA A 98 2.44 -14.31 9.65
CA ALA A 98 3.31 -14.13 10.81
C ALA A 98 2.59 -14.39 12.15
N LYS A 99 1.27 -14.15 12.20
CA LYS A 99 0.42 -14.40 13.38
C LYS A 99 -0.29 -15.76 13.35
N GLU A 100 0.02 -16.60 12.36
CA GLU A 100 -0.62 -17.91 12.13
C GLU A 100 -2.16 -17.87 11.99
N ASP A 101 -2.72 -16.69 11.70
CA ASP A 101 -4.16 -16.45 11.62
C ASP A 101 -4.68 -16.60 10.18
N LEU A 102 -4.57 -17.83 9.66
CA LEU A 102 -4.89 -18.12 8.26
C LEU A 102 -6.40 -18.14 7.96
N VAL A 103 -7.26 -18.16 8.98
CA VAL A 103 -8.71 -18.24 8.82
C VAL A 103 -9.26 -16.94 8.19
N TYR A 104 -8.71 -15.79 8.58
CA TYR A 104 -9.14 -14.49 8.06
C TYR A 104 -8.37 -14.04 6.82
N LEU A 105 -7.29 -14.76 6.45
CA LEU A 105 -6.46 -14.43 5.29
C LEU A 105 -7.26 -14.32 3.97
N PRO A 106 -8.20 -15.22 3.63
CA PRO A 106 -8.98 -15.09 2.39
C PRO A 106 -9.81 -13.81 2.35
N PHE A 107 -10.36 -13.39 3.49
CA PHE A 107 -11.15 -12.15 3.60
C PHE A 107 -10.26 -10.92 3.48
N ALA A 108 -9.08 -10.94 4.11
CA ALA A 108 -8.08 -9.89 3.98
C ALA A 108 -7.60 -9.73 2.54
N LEU A 109 -7.51 -10.83 1.78
CA LEU A 109 -7.04 -10.84 0.39
C LEU A 109 -8.11 -10.46 -0.65
N LEU A 110 -9.38 -10.36 -0.27
CA LEU A 110 -10.45 -10.07 -1.24
C LEU A 110 -10.28 -8.69 -1.89
N ALA A 111 -10.11 -7.65 -1.08
CA ALA A 111 -9.88 -6.29 -1.56
C ALA A 111 -8.61 -6.15 -2.43
N PRO A 112 -7.42 -6.62 -2.00
CA PRO A 112 -6.23 -6.51 -2.83
C PRO A 112 -6.35 -7.33 -4.12
N CYS A 113 -6.98 -8.51 -4.11
CA CYS A 113 -7.24 -9.27 -5.33
C CYS A 113 -8.14 -8.51 -6.32
N LEU A 114 -9.17 -7.80 -5.85
CA LEU A 114 -10.00 -6.95 -6.71
C LEU A 114 -9.21 -5.78 -7.31
N ILE A 115 -8.31 -5.17 -6.54
CA ILE A 115 -7.44 -4.10 -7.03
C ILE A 115 -6.47 -4.64 -8.10
N VAL A 116 -5.87 -5.80 -7.88
CA VAL A 116 -5.01 -6.48 -8.86
C VAL A 116 -5.81 -6.81 -10.12
N ALA A 117 -7.00 -7.40 -9.98
CA ALA A 117 -7.88 -7.68 -11.11
C ALA A 117 -8.23 -6.40 -11.90
N TYR A 118 -8.49 -5.29 -11.22
CA TYR A 118 -8.73 -4.00 -11.85
C TYR A 118 -7.51 -3.52 -12.65
N LEU A 119 -6.30 -3.56 -12.07
CA LEU A 119 -5.07 -3.12 -12.73
C LEU A 119 -4.76 -3.89 -14.02
N PHE A 120 -5.08 -5.19 -14.06
CA PHE A 120 -4.77 -6.06 -15.20
C PHE A 120 -5.92 -6.28 -16.17
N LYS A 121 -7.19 -6.15 -15.75
CA LYS A 121 -8.34 -6.39 -16.64
C LYS A 121 -8.97 -5.12 -17.20
N SER A 122 -8.82 -3.98 -16.52
CA SER A 122 -9.40 -2.71 -16.98
C SER A 122 -8.77 -2.24 -18.29
N GLN A 123 -9.58 -2.12 -19.36
CA GLN A 123 -9.12 -1.59 -20.65
C GLN A 123 -8.56 -0.17 -20.54
N LYS A 124 -9.18 0.68 -19.71
CA LYS A 124 -8.71 2.05 -19.47
C LYS A 124 -7.32 2.09 -18.83
N VAL A 125 -7.03 1.13 -17.95
CA VAL A 125 -5.70 1.00 -17.34
C VAL A 125 -4.72 0.48 -18.37
N LYS A 126 -5.05 -0.57 -19.15
CA LYS A 126 -4.16 -1.07 -20.21
C LYS A 126 -3.78 0.02 -21.21
N GLN A 127 -4.77 0.75 -21.75
CA GLN A 127 -4.55 1.85 -22.67
C GLN A 127 -3.65 2.95 -22.08
N LEU A 128 -3.71 3.22 -20.78
CA LEU A 128 -2.83 4.19 -20.15
C LEU A 128 -1.36 3.76 -20.20
N PHE A 129 -1.09 2.47 -20.04
CA PHE A 129 0.26 1.89 -20.03
C PHE A 129 0.80 1.62 -21.44
N ASP A 130 -0.09 1.30 -22.39
CA ASP A 130 0.30 1.00 -23.78
C ASP A 130 0.57 2.29 -24.59
N ASN A 131 0.06 3.44 -24.16
CA ASN A 131 0.23 4.75 -24.82
C ASN A 131 1.36 5.60 -24.22
N GLN A 132 2.35 4.99 -23.56
CA GLN A 132 3.56 5.64 -23.04
C GLN A 132 4.81 5.14 -23.76
#